data_AF-A0A6G0SB60-F1
#
_entry.id   AF-A0A6G0SB60-F1
#
_cell.length_a   1.000
_cell.length_b   1.000
_cell.length_c   1.000
_cell.angle_alpha   90.00
_cell.angle_beta   90.00
_cell.angle_gamma   90.00
#
_symmetry.space_group_name_H-M   'P 1'
#
loop_
_entity.id
_entity.type
_entity.pdbx_description
1 polymer ?
#
loop_
_entity_poly.entity_id
_entity_poly.type
_entity_poly.pdbx_seq_one_letter_code
_entity_poly.pdbx_strand_id
1 'polypeptide(L)'
;MTDDEAAIEAARTGLAEWLDDLIPEVDDRTVTNAILEASTHGHITCVEVLTDEYEDRGITAYTSWETLQEAIEAAAANGHLEVLNHLLSTVCPGSDTLRKAELCGTTRGALGVAAEGGHLDVVKFMVEYAKVTDYPGHEMLGSECSALARAISGGHKVVVEYLLILEGCSWDFRAAFVAAVDAGDKALADRIYVQTPEKDELFIMLSCRGNLDALKYLYETGHNDAKLIGQAFVKTTNWEGNDTLEFLLGTGRVSSEAFEKGFETAVESAWDRVNMVQFLLDKKRASAKAINKAFVVVQDSDILKMLLEREHIWDESIRAVFEQATGNLSEYDSRRGQSGVRIIKLLHVKDCIPSNMIGKAFVVAAEKGQSDLVALLRRDGRISARMVGAAFAGSATRKKSDMVMSLYDTTISPDAILAAFSNAAAQERLRNVKKLVKLLSDHDLVPQEFKHKAFVIAARLQYDTPLQILCESGPDY
;
A
#
# COMPACT_ATOMS: atom_id res chain seq x y z
N MET A 1 -19.37 26.64 -38.11
CA MET A 1 -19.16 27.22 -36.79
C MET A 1 -20.50 27.15 -36.10
N THR A 2 -20.62 26.28 -35.10
CA THR A 2 -21.77 26.30 -34.18
C THR A 2 -21.67 27.52 -33.27
N ASP A 3 -22.75 27.87 -32.58
CA ASP A 3 -22.73 28.98 -31.62
C ASP A 3 -21.74 28.70 -30.48
N ASP A 4 -21.60 27.44 -30.06
CA ASP A 4 -20.57 27.01 -29.10
C ASP A 4 -19.14 27.25 -29.61
N GLU A 5 -18.85 26.88 -30.87
CA GLU A 5 -17.54 27.10 -31.49
C GLU A 5 -17.25 28.60 -31.64
N ALA A 6 -18.27 29.40 -31.96
CA ALA A 6 -18.15 30.84 -32.12
C ALA A 6 -17.89 31.54 -30.79
N ALA A 7 -18.58 31.14 -29.71
CA ALA A 7 -18.36 31.68 -28.36
C ALA A 7 -16.93 31.38 -27.86
N ILE A 8 -16.45 30.15 -28.06
CA ILE A 8 -15.08 29.77 -27.71
C ILE A 8 -14.06 30.59 -28.53
N GLU A 9 -14.29 30.79 -29.83
CA GLU A 9 -13.43 31.61 -30.68
C GLU A 9 -13.42 33.09 -30.25
N ALA A 10 -14.60 33.64 -29.93
CA ALA A 10 -14.73 35.02 -29.47
C ALA A 10 -13.98 35.23 -28.14
N ALA A 11 -14.11 34.30 -27.19
CA ALA A 11 -13.36 34.31 -25.94
C ALA A 11 -11.85 34.21 -26.15
N ARG A 12 -11.40 33.36 -27.07
CA ARG A 12 -9.97 33.17 -27.40
C ARG A 12 -9.34 34.37 -28.10
N THR A 13 -10.13 35.13 -28.85
CA THR A 13 -9.66 36.28 -29.65
C THR A 13 -9.94 37.63 -28.99
N GLY A 14 -10.64 37.65 -27.84
CA GLY A 14 -10.92 38.85 -27.07
C GLY A 14 -12.09 39.68 -27.61
N LEU A 15 -13.01 39.09 -28.37
CA LEU A 15 -14.15 39.76 -28.99
C LEU A 15 -15.35 39.82 -28.02
N ALA A 16 -15.22 40.61 -26.95
CA ALA A 16 -16.20 40.66 -25.86
C ALA A 16 -17.63 41.05 -26.30
N GLU A 17 -17.78 42.02 -27.21
CA GLU A 17 -19.11 42.42 -27.72
C GLU A 17 -19.81 41.28 -28.46
N TRP A 18 -19.05 40.53 -29.28
CA TRP A 18 -19.60 39.40 -30.01
C TRP A 18 -19.88 38.21 -29.09
N LEU A 19 -19.05 38.05 -28.06
CA LEU A 19 -19.23 37.04 -27.04
C LEU A 19 -20.50 37.28 -26.22
N ASP A 20 -20.78 38.52 -25.82
CA ASP A 20 -22.00 38.92 -25.08
C ASP A 20 -23.29 38.57 -25.85
N ASP A 21 -23.29 38.76 -27.17
CA ASP A 21 -24.42 38.37 -28.04
C ASP A 21 -24.63 36.84 -28.14
N LEU A 22 -23.55 36.04 -28.03
CA LEU A 22 -23.58 34.59 -28.21
C LEU A 22 -23.86 33.83 -26.92
N ILE A 23 -23.43 34.36 -25.77
CA ILE A 23 -23.50 33.71 -24.47
C ILE A 23 -24.91 33.21 -24.11
N PRO A 24 -26.01 33.98 -24.30
CA PRO A 24 -27.35 33.55 -23.89
C PRO A 24 -27.83 32.25 -24.54
N GLU A 25 -27.28 31.89 -25.70
CA GLU A 25 -27.73 30.74 -26.51
C GLU A 25 -26.85 29.48 -26.30
N VAL A 26 -25.69 29.59 -25.65
CA VAL A 26 -24.77 28.47 -25.43
C VAL A 26 -24.98 27.78 -24.08
N ASP A 27 -24.57 26.51 -23.98
CA ASP A 27 -24.69 25.74 -22.74
C ASP A 27 -23.65 26.13 -21.66
N ASP A 28 -23.90 25.72 -20.41
CA ASP A 28 -23.04 26.05 -19.27
C ASP A 28 -21.60 25.55 -19.44
N ARG A 29 -21.42 24.41 -20.13
CA ARG A 29 -20.10 23.84 -20.39
C ARG A 29 -19.31 24.73 -21.35
N THR A 30 -19.97 25.28 -22.36
CA THR A 30 -19.38 26.22 -23.30
C THR A 30 -18.98 27.50 -22.60
N VAL A 31 -19.82 28.04 -21.71
CA VAL A 31 -19.46 29.20 -20.88
C VAL A 31 -18.18 28.93 -20.07
N THR A 32 -18.09 27.78 -19.38
CA THR A 32 -16.88 27.45 -18.60
C THR A 32 -15.63 27.26 -19.46
N ASN A 33 -15.75 26.68 -20.66
CA ASN A 33 -14.63 26.54 -21.60
C ASN A 33 -14.20 27.90 -22.17
N ALA A 34 -15.16 28.78 -22.44
CA ALA A 34 -14.88 30.14 -22.88
C ALA A 34 -14.14 30.94 -21.80
N ILE A 35 -14.45 30.73 -20.50
CA ILE A 35 -13.70 31.36 -19.39
C ILE A 35 -12.24 30.91 -19.42
N LEU A 36 -11.98 29.61 -19.58
CA LEU A 36 -10.62 29.06 -19.69
C LEU A 36 -9.85 29.68 -20.87
N GLU A 37 -10.48 29.77 -22.05
CA GLU A 37 -9.83 30.33 -23.25
C GLU A 37 -9.54 31.82 -23.12
N ALA A 38 -10.51 32.61 -22.63
CA ALA A 38 -10.30 34.03 -22.37
C ALA A 38 -9.20 34.26 -21.32
N SER A 39 -9.15 33.38 -20.31
CA SER A 39 -8.15 33.46 -19.24
C SER A 39 -6.75 33.07 -19.70
N THR A 40 -6.65 32.08 -20.58
CA THR A 40 -5.39 31.66 -21.21
C THR A 40 -4.77 32.79 -22.04
N HIS A 41 -5.59 33.64 -22.66
CA HIS A 41 -5.14 34.73 -23.55
C HIS A 41 -5.19 36.12 -22.90
N GLY A 42 -5.60 36.22 -21.63
CA GLY A 42 -5.58 37.46 -20.88
C GLY A 42 -6.69 38.45 -21.23
N HIS A 43 -7.80 37.98 -21.79
CA HIS A 43 -8.92 38.82 -22.23
C HIS A 43 -9.89 39.13 -21.09
N ILE A 44 -9.49 40.04 -20.19
CA ILE A 44 -10.25 40.39 -18.97
C ILE A 44 -11.71 40.74 -19.25
N THR A 45 -12.02 41.55 -20.27
CA THR A 45 -13.42 41.93 -20.58
C THR A 45 -14.26 40.72 -20.98
N CYS A 46 -13.69 39.74 -21.68
CA CYS A 46 -14.40 38.49 -21.98
C CYS A 46 -14.63 37.68 -20.69
N VAL A 47 -13.63 37.63 -19.80
CA VAL A 47 -13.75 36.94 -18.51
C VAL A 47 -14.83 37.60 -17.65
N GLU A 48 -14.89 38.93 -17.57
CA GLU A 48 -15.92 39.68 -16.84
C GLU A 48 -17.34 39.33 -17.33
N VAL A 49 -17.58 39.45 -18.65
CA VAL A 49 -18.87 39.11 -19.27
C VAL A 49 -19.25 37.65 -18.98
N LEU A 50 -18.31 36.73 -19.14
CA LEU A 50 -18.55 35.30 -18.90
C LEU A 50 -18.80 34.99 -17.42
N THR A 51 -18.13 35.67 -16.49
CA THR A 51 -18.33 35.47 -15.04
C THR A 51 -19.66 36.04 -14.57
N ASP A 52 -20.11 37.16 -15.13
CA ASP A 52 -21.42 37.75 -14.81
C ASP A 52 -22.55 36.79 -15.24
N GLU A 53 -22.49 36.25 -16.46
CA GLU A 53 -23.44 35.23 -16.91
C GLU A 53 -23.37 33.96 -16.05
N TYR A 54 -22.16 33.52 -15.72
CA TYR A 54 -21.94 32.34 -14.89
C TYR A 54 -22.63 32.47 -13.52
N GLU A 55 -22.56 33.66 -12.91
CA GLU A 55 -23.28 33.99 -11.66
C GLU A 55 -24.80 34.05 -11.88
N ASP A 56 -25.28 34.71 -12.95
CA ASP A 56 -26.71 34.85 -13.26
C ASP A 56 -27.40 33.51 -13.53
N ARG A 57 -26.69 32.56 -14.14
CA ARG A 57 -27.18 31.17 -14.35
C ARG A 57 -27.20 30.34 -13.08
N GLY A 58 -26.60 30.83 -12.00
CA GLY A 58 -26.45 30.07 -10.76
C GLY A 58 -25.57 28.83 -10.93
N ILE A 59 -24.60 28.84 -11.86
CA ILE A 59 -23.66 27.73 -12.03
C ILE A 59 -22.84 27.65 -10.76
N THR A 60 -23.08 26.60 -9.97
CA THR A 60 -22.39 26.47 -8.68
C THR A 60 -20.92 26.10 -8.92
N ALA A 61 -20.01 26.68 -8.14
CA ALA A 61 -18.60 26.30 -8.18
C ALA A 61 -18.37 24.77 -8.05
N TYR A 62 -19.31 24.01 -7.46
CA TYR A 62 -19.21 22.55 -7.34
C TYR A 62 -19.33 21.79 -8.67
N THR A 63 -20.05 22.32 -9.66
CA THR A 63 -20.28 21.63 -10.94
C THR A 63 -19.16 21.86 -11.97
N SER A 64 -18.28 22.83 -11.71
CA SER A 64 -17.32 23.37 -12.69
C SER A 64 -15.99 23.81 -12.05
N TRP A 65 -15.72 23.41 -10.79
CA TRP A 65 -14.49 23.77 -10.06
C TRP A 65 -13.23 23.42 -10.84
N GLU A 66 -13.21 22.25 -11.50
CA GLU A 66 -12.05 21.78 -12.26
C GLU A 66 -11.69 22.76 -13.39
N THR A 67 -12.66 23.18 -14.21
CA THR A 67 -12.43 24.12 -15.31
C THR A 67 -12.04 25.52 -14.82
N LEU A 68 -12.59 25.93 -13.68
CA LEU A 68 -12.25 27.20 -13.05
C LEU A 68 -10.84 27.21 -12.45
N GLN A 69 -10.45 26.11 -11.82
CA GLN A 69 -9.06 25.88 -11.39
C GLN A 69 -8.12 25.94 -12.60
N GLU A 70 -8.45 25.26 -13.70
CA GLU A 70 -7.67 25.32 -14.94
C GLU A 70 -7.56 26.76 -15.48
N ALA A 71 -8.64 27.55 -15.45
CA ALA A 71 -8.62 28.94 -15.90
C ALA A 71 -7.70 29.82 -15.03
N ILE A 72 -7.76 29.64 -13.71
CA ILE A 72 -6.87 30.32 -12.74
C ILE A 72 -5.41 29.94 -12.99
N GLU A 73 -5.11 28.65 -13.14
CA GLU A 73 -3.76 28.17 -13.44
C GLU A 73 -3.27 28.67 -14.81
N ALA A 74 -4.13 28.69 -15.84
CA ALA A 74 -3.79 29.18 -17.17
C ALA A 74 -3.49 30.69 -17.17
N ALA A 75 -4.30 31.50 -16.48
CA ALA A 75 -4.04 32.93 -16.31
C ALA A 75 -2.70 33.17 -15.60
N ALA A 76 -2.42 32.39 -14.54
CA ALA A 76 -1.17 32.48 -13.80
C ALA A 76 0.06 32.04 -14.63
N ALA A 77 -0.08 30.95 -15.41
CA ALA A 77 0.97 30.42 -16.26
C ALA A 77 1.37 31.36 -17.40
N ASN A 78 0.46 32.23 -17.84
CA ASN A 78 0.69 33.22 -18.91
C ASN A 78 0.90 34.66 -18.37
N GLY A 79 0.90 34.86 -17.06
CA GLY A 79 1.18 36.15 -16.45
C GLY A 79 0.02 37.15 -16.48
N HIS A 80 -1.22 36.69 -16.65
CA HIS A 80 -2.41 37.53 -16.74
C HIS A 80 -2.97 37.89 -15.36
N LEU A 81 -2.28 38.79 -14.66
CA LEU A 81 -2.62 39.20 -13.29
C LEU A 81 -4.06 39.75 -13.14
N GLU A 82 -4.53 40.55 -14.09
CA GLU A 82 -5.88 41.15 -14.02
C GLU A 82 -6.98 40.08 -14.04
N VAL A 83 -6.87 39.12 -14.97
CA VAL A 83 -7.75 37.95 -15.04
C VAL A 83 -7.70 37.15 -13.75
N LEU A 84 -6.49 36.84 -13.28
CA LEU A 84 -6.29 36.04 -12.07
C LEU A 84 -6.94 36.69 -10.85
N ASN A 85 -6.75 37.99 -10.67
CA ASN A 85 -7.36 38.75 -9.58
C ASN A 85 -8.88 38.74 -9.67
N HIS A 86 -9.44 38.92 -10.87
CA HIS A 86 -10.88 38.86 -11.08
C HIS A 86 -11.46 37.48 -10.72
N LEU A 87 -10.90 36.41 -11.28
CA LEU A 87 -11.34 35.03 -11.00
C LEU A 87 -11.25 34.68 -9.50
N LEU A 88 -10.15 35.02 -8.83
CA LEU A 88 -10.04 34.72 -7.39
C LEU A 88 -11.04 35.53 -6.55
N SER A 89 -11.44 36.73 -7.01
CA SER A 89 -12.42 37.56 -6.31
C SER A 89 -13.86 37.05 -6.46
N THR A 90 -14.23 36.54 -7.63
CA THR A 90 -15.55 35.99 -7.93
C THR A 90 -15.76 34.61 -7.29
N VAL A 91 -14.69 33.81 -7.22
CA VAL A 91 -14.71 32.42 -6.71
C VAL A 91 -14.66 32.32 -5.17
N CYS A 92 -14.57 33.44 -4.45
CA CYS A 92 -14.52 33.47 -2.99
C CYS A 92 -15.87 33.76 -2.28
N PRO A 93 -16.94 32.94 -2.37
CA PRO A 93 -18.02 32.99 -1.41
C PRO A 93 -17.69 32.13 -0.18
N GLY A 94 -17.48 32.79 0.95
CA GLY A 94 -17.81 32.36 2.32
C GLY A 94 -17.45 30.95 2.83
N SER A 95 -16.67 30.91 3.93
CA SER A 95 -16.74 30.02 5.12
C SER A 95 -17.09 28.51 5.02
N ASP A 96 -17.06 27.85 3.86
CA ASP A 96 -17.20 26.40 3.78
C ASP A 96 -15.83 25.70 3.78
N THR A 97 -15.65 24.72 4.68
CA THR A 97 -14.37 24.02 4.89
C THR A 97 -13.90 23.20 3.69
N LEU A 98 -14.82 22.70 2.84
CA LEU A 98 -14.48 21.98 1.61
C LEU A 98 -13.76 22.89 0.60
N ARG A 99 -14.25 24.12 0.45
CA ARG A 99 -13.67 25.12 -0.45
C ARG A 99 -12.26 25.53 -0.05
N LYS A 100 -11.93 25.46 1.25
CA LYS A 100 -10.59 25.83 1.73
C LYS A 100 -9.51 24.89 1.18
N ALA A 101 -9.74 23.57 1.17
CA ALA A 101 -8.75 22.60 0.69
C ALA A 101 -8.53 22.71 -0.83
N GLU A 102 -9.61 22.86 -1.60
CA GLU A 102 -9.56 23.06 -3.05
C GLU A 102 -8.87 24.38 -3.42
N LEU A 103 -9.18 25.46 -2.68
CA LEU A 103 -8.51 26.75 -2.83
C LEU A 103 -7.02 26.68 -2.46
N CYS A 104 -6.64 25.92 -1.43
CA CYS A 104 -5.23 25.68 -1.10
C CYS A 104 -4.50 25.00 -2.27
N GLY A 105 -5.09 23.96 -2.87
CA GLY A 105 -4.55 23.28 -4.05
C GLY A 105 -4.36 24.24 -5.23
N THR A 106 -5.42 24.98 -5.57
CA THR A 106 -5.44 25.94 -6.68
C THR A 106 -4.42 27.07 -6.48
N THR A 107 -4.34 27.61 -5.27
CA THR A 107 -3.37 28.68 -4.92
C THR A 107 -1.94 28.20 -5.12
N ARG A 108 -1.62 26.98 -4.68
CA ARG A 108 -0.28 26.38 -4.87
C ARG A 108 0.00 26.07 -6.34
N GLY A 109 -0.98 25.58 -7.08
CA GLY A 109 -0.89 25.31 -8.51
C GLY A 109 -0.57 26.58 -9.29
N ALA A 110 -1.40 27.61 -9.14
CA ALA A 110 -1.24 28.92 -9.78
C ALA A 110 0.10 29.60 -9.40
N LEU A 111 0.49 29.58 -8.12
CA LEU A 111 1.80 30.08 -7.71
C LEU A 111 2.96 29.28 -8.36
N GLY A 112 2.80 27.96 -8.48
CA GLY A 112 3.79 27.08 -9.11
C GLY A 112 3.98 27.33 -10.60
N VAL A 113 2.90 27.45 -11.38
CA VAL A 113 2.96 27.71 -12.83
C VAL A 113 3.43 29.14 -13.13
N ALA A 114 3.00 30.13 -12.34
CA ALA A 114 3.50 31.51 -12.48
C ALA A 114 5.01 31.60 -12.18
N ALA A 115 5.47 30.86 -11.17
CA ALA A 115 6.89 30.78 -10.85
C ALA A 115 7.71 30.10 -11.96
N GLU A 116 7.16 29.03 -12.57
CA GLU A 116 7.77 28.36 -13.72
C GLU A 116 7.86 29.25 -14.97
N GLY A 117 6.85 30.11 -15.21
CA GLY A 117 6.84 31.07 -16.32
C GLY A 117 7.61 32.37 -16.03
N GLY A 118 8.05 32.58 -14.78
CA GLY A 118 8.82 33.76 -14.39
C GLY A 118 7.98 35.03 -14.17
N HIS A 119 6.66 34.90 -14.01
CA HIS A 119 5.72 36.00 -13.82
C HIS A 119 5.75 36.54 -12.39
N LEU A 120 6.75 37.37 -12.08
CA LEU A 120 7.02 37.87 -10.72
C LEU A 120 5.85 38.65 -10.10
N ASP A 121 5.14 39.43 -10.90
CA ASP A 121 3.95 40.18 -10.50
C ASP A 121 2.82 39.27 -10.04
N VAL A 122 2.53 38.21 -10.80
CA VAL A 122 1.59 37.16 -10.41
C VAL A 122 2.07 36.42 -9.16
N VAL A 123 3.35 36.06 -9.09
CA VAL A 123 3.91 35.40 -7.90
C VAL A 123 3.74 36.26 -6.64
N LYS A 124 4.03 37.56 -6.72
CA LYS A 124 3.84 38.50 -5.60
C LYS A 124 2.39 38.58 -5.17
N PHE A 125 1.48 38.70 -6.14
CA PHE A 125 0.05 38.74 -5.88
C PHE A 125 -0.43 37.46 -5.19
N MET A 126 -0.05 36.28 -5.69
CA MET A 126 -0.46 35.00 -5.13
C MET A 126 0.09 34.74 -3.73
N VAL A 127 1.32 35.17 -3.45
CA VAL A 127 1.89 35.11 -2.09
C VAL A 127 1.09 35.97 -1.11
N GLU A 128 0.73 37.20 -1.51
CA GLU A 128 -0.07 38.09 -0.67
C GLU A 128 -1.49 37.57 -0.47
N TYR A 129 -2.11 37.09 -1.55
CA TYR A 129 -3.42 36.43 -1.52
C TYR A 129 -3.41 35.28 -0.51
N ALA A 130 -2.44 34.36 -0.62
CA ALA A 130 -2.30 33.24 0.30
C ALA A 130 -2.15 33.68 1.76
N LYS A 131 -1.33 34.72 2.04
CA LYS A 131 -1.16 35.22 3.42
C LYS A 131 -2.47 35.75 4.02
N VAL A 132 -3.32 36.36 3.21
CA VAL A 132 -4.62 36.89 3.64
C VAL A 132 -5.64 35.76 3.84
N THR A 133 -5.67 34.75 2.96
CA THR A 133 -6.68 33.68 2.95
C THR A 133 -6.36 32.50 3.88
N ASP A 134 -5.10 32.28 4.22
CA ASP A 134 -4.60 31.08 4.91
C ASP A 134 -4.58 31.20 6.46
N TYR A 135 -5.38 32.11 7.02
CA TYR A 135 -5.44 32.31 8.47
C TYR A 135 -6.53 31.44 9.13
N PRO A 136 -6.23 30.62 10.17
CA PRO A 136 -4.92 30.25 10.72
C PRO A 136 -4.53 28.83 10.25
N GLY A 137 -3.55 28.72 9.37
CA GLY A 137 -3.08 27.41 8.90
C GLY A 137 -1.67 27.41 8.32
N HIS A 138 -1.27 28.49 7.62
CA HIS A 138 -0.02 28.50 6.84
C HIS A 138 0.12 27.26 5.93
N GLU A 139 -1.00 26.65 5.54
CA GLU A 139 -1.03 25.44 4.71
C GLU A 139 -0.74 25.80 3.25
N MET A 140 -1.16 26.97 2.77
CA MET A 140 -1.02 27.39 1.37
C MET A 140 0.44 27.63 0.97
N LEU A 141 1.26 28.19 1.87
CA LEU A 141 2.69 28.52 1.64
C LEU A 141 3.65 27.58 2.40
N GLY A 142 3.33 26.29 2.39
CA GLY A 142 4.07 25.24 3.10
C GLY A 142 4.88 24.31 2.18
N SER A 143 5.33 23.20 2.77
CA SER A 143 6.26 22.24 2.15
C SER A 143 5.69 21.48 0.94
N GLU A 144 4.40 21.63 0.66
CA GLU A 144 3.74 21.08 -0.53
C GLU A 144 3.75 22.06 -1.71
N CYS A 145 4.19 23.31 -1.51
CA CYS A 145 4.31 24.31 -2.56
C CYS A 145 5.64 24.16 -3.33
N SER A 146 5.54 23.84 -4.63
CA SER A 146 6.68 23.60 -5.52
C SER A 146 7.21 24.86 -6.22
N ALA A 147 6.68 26.04 -5.90
CA ALA A 147 6.98 27.30 -6.61
C ALA A 147 8.47 27.62 -6.71
N LEU A 148 9.23 27.45 -5.62
CA LEU A 148 10.67 27.68 -5.63
C LEU A 148 11.39 26.73 -6.59
N ALA A 149 11.09 25.43 -6.55
CA ALA A 149 11.69 24.44 -7.45
C ALA A 149 11.35 24.70 -8.93
N ARG A 150 10.13 25.13 -9.20
CA ARG A 150 9.65 25.47 -10.55
C ARG A 150 10.31 26.74 -11.09
N ALA A 151 10.46 27.78 -10.28
CA ALA A 151 11.22 28.97 -10.66
C ALA A 151 12.68 28.66 -11.01
N ILE A 152 13.31 27.73 -10.27
CA ILE A 152 14.67 27.27 -10.55
C ILE A 152 14.73 26.51 -11.87
N SER A 153 13.80 25.58 -12.09
CA SER A 153 13.71 24.77 -13.30
C SER A 153 13.46 25.63 -14.55
N GLY A 154 12.63 26.68 -14.44
CA GLY A 154 12.42 27.68 -15.49
C GLY A 154 13.58 28.69 -15.66
N GLY A 155 14.59 28.67 -14.76
CA GLY A 155 15.74 29.58 -14.82
C GLY A 155 15.43 31.04 -14.41
N HIS A 156 14.30 31.28 -13.74
CA HIS A 156 13.80 32.62 -13.42
C HIS A 156 14.41 33.18 -12.12
N LYS A 157 15.66 33.61 -12.21
CA LYS A 157 16.46 34.10 -11.07
C LYS A 157 15.76 35.17 -10.22
N VAL A 158 15.04 36.11 -10.84
CA VAL A 158 14.38 37.20 -10.10
C VAL A 158 13.25 36.66 -9.20
N VAL A 159 12.52 35.65 -9.69
CA VAL A 159 11.49 34.96 -8.89
C VAL A 159 12.14 34.14 -7.78
N VAL A 160 13.22 33.41 -8.09
CA VAL A 160 13.98 32.64 -7.08
C VAL A 160 14.46 33.55 -5.94
N GLU A 161 15.07 34.69 -6.26
CA GLU A 161 15.53 35.63 -5.23
C GLU A 161 14.38 36.17 -4.40
N TYR A 162 13.24 36.52 -5.03
CA TYR A 162 12.06 36.96 -4.30
C TYR A 162 11.54 35.88 -3.34
N LEU A 163 11.43 34.63 -3.78
CA LEU A 163 10.92 33.53 -2.95
C LEU A 163 11.87 33.17 -1.79
N LEU A 164 13.20 33.26 -2.00
CA LEU A 164 14.19 32.95 -0.97
C LEU A 164 14.29 33.99 0.16
N ILE A 165 13.84 35.22 -0.06
CA ILE A 165 13.84 36.29 0.97
C ILE A 165 12.52 36.37 1.75
N LEU A 166 11.49 35.61 1.36
CA LEU A 166 10.20 35.63 2.05
C LEU A 166 10.30 34.92 3.41
N GLU A 167 10.14 35.69 4.48
CA GLU A 167 10.06 35.15 5.84
C GLU A 167 8.71 34.46 6.08
N GLY A 168 8.72 33.42 6.93
CA GLY A 168 7.52 32.68 7.34
C GLY A 168 6.98 31.67 6.32
N CYS A 169 7.65 31.50 5.17
CA CYS A 169 7.31 30.48 4.18
C CYS A 169 8.21 29.25 4.35
N SER A 170 7.63 28.05 4.32
CA SER A 170 8.37 26.79 4.44
C SER A 170 8.32 26.03 3.12
N TRP A 171 9.04 26.53 2.12
CA TRP A 171 9.05 25.95 0.76
C TRP A 171 9.54 24.49 0.76
N ASP A 172 9.21 23.72 -0.29
CA ASP A 172 9.84 22.41 -0.52
C ASP A 172 11.33 22.59 -0.89
N PHE A 173 12.17 22.78 0.13
CA PHE A 173 13.61 22.95 -0.05
C PHE A 173 14.28 21.71 -0.66
N ARG A 174 13.72 20.51 -0.47
CA ARG A 174 14.22 19.30 -1.10
C ARG A 174 14.03 19.36 -2.61
N ALA A 175 12.83 19.68 -3.08
CA ALA A 175 12.57 19.83 -4.52
C ALA A 175 13.40 20.99 -5.11
N ALA A 176 13.51 22.10 -4.39
CA ALA A 176 14.31 23.25 -4.83
C ALA A 176 15.81 22.91 -4.92
N PHE A 177 16.34 22.14 -3.96
CA PHE A 177 17.72 21.69 -3.97
C PHE A 177 18.00 20.77 -5.15
N VAL A 178 17.11 19.80 -5.43
CA VAL A 178 17.21 18.92 -6.60
C VAL A 178 17.22 19.75 -7.89
N ALA A 179 16.26 20.66 -8.06
CA ALA A 179 16.18 21.52 -9.23
C ALA A 179 17.45 22.37 -9.43
N ALA A 180 18.05 22.88 -8.34
CA ALA A 180 19.29 23.66 -8.42
C ALA A 180 20.49 22.82 -8.85
N VAL A 181 20.59 21.57 -8.36
CA VAL A 181 21.63 20.62 -8.78
C VAL A 181 21.44 20.22 -10.24
N ASP A 182 20.21 19.91 -10.66
CA ASP A 182 19.89 19.53 -12.04
C ASP A 182 20.15 20.67 -13.03
N ALA A 183 19.90 21.91 -12.62
CA ALA A 183 20.26 23.12 -13.37
C ALA A 183 21.77 23.41 -13.40
N GLY A 184 22.58 22.70 -12.60
CA GLY A 184 24.02 22.92 -12.48
C GLY A 184 24.41 24.17 -11.68
N ASP A 185 23.47 24.82 -11.00
CA ASP A 185 23.72 26.03 -10.20
C ASP A 185 24.15 25.66 -8.77
N LYS A 186 25.44 25.33 -8.63
CA LYS A 186 26.05 24.93 -7.35
C LYS A 186 25.91 26.02 -6.28
N ALA A 187 26.07 27.29 -6.65
CA ALA A 187 25.99 28.39 -5.72
C ALA A 187 24.57 28.53 -5.13
N LEU A 188 23.55 28.31 -5.97
CA LEU A 188 22.17 28.27 -5.52
C LEU A 188 21.87 27.03 -4.67
N ALA A 189 22.36 25.86 -5.08
CA ALA A 189 22.21 24.62 -4.30
C ALA A 189 22.81 24.78 -2.89
N ASP A 190 24.00 25.38 -2.76
CA ASP A 190 24.63 25.65 -1.46
C ASP A 190 23.82 26.64 -0.62
N ARG A 191 23.26 27.68 -1.23
CA ARG A 191 22.37 28.64 -0.54
C ARG A 191 21.10 27.97 -0.02
N ILE A 192 20.44 27.16 -0.85
CA ILE A 192 19.25 26.40 -0.47
C ILE A 192 19.60 25.41 0.66
N TYR A 193 20.74 24.75 0.55
CA TYR A 193 21.22 23.81 1.57
C TYR A 193 21.40 24.47 2.94
N VAL A 194 21.91 25.70 2.99
CA VAL A 194 22.06 26.47 4.23
C VAL A 194 20.70 26.77 4.88
N GLN A 195 19.66 27.05 4.07
CA GLN A 195 18.30 27.32 4.55
C GLN A 195 17.51 26.05 4.88
N THR A 196 17.95 24.89 4.39
CA THR A 196 17.21 23.64 4.55
C THR A 196 17.20 23.18 6.02
N PRO A 197 16.02 23.00 6.64
CA PRO A 197 15.92 22.37 7.95
C PRO A 197 16.29 20.89 7.85
N GLU A 198 16.80 20.30 8.94
CA GLU A 198 17.07 18.86 9.04
C GLU A 198 17.90 18.27 7.88
N LYS A 199 19.14 18.74 7.75
CA LYS A 199 20.10 18.33 6.71
C LYS A 199 20.29 16.82 6.53
N ASP A 200 20.26 16.07 7.63
CA ASP A 200 20.37 14.61 7.60
C ASP A 200 19.13 13.98 6.95
N GLU A 201 17.94 14.53 7.23
CA GLU A 201 16.69 14.09 6.61
C GLU A 201 16.67 14.40 5.12
N LEU A 202 17.20 15.56 4.69
CA LEU A 202 17.38 15.85 3.26
C LEU A 202 18.20 14.74 2.59
N PHE A 203 19.35 14.37 3.15
CA PHE A 203 20.20 13.31 2.59
C PHE A 203 19.46 11.97 2.48
N ILE A 204 18.74 11.57 3.53
CA ILE A 204 17.93 10.34 3.56
C ILE A 204 16.81 10.41 2.51
N MET A 205 16.10 11.53 2.41
CA MET A 205 14.98 11.68 1.47
C MET A 205 15.44 11.71 0.01
N LEU A 206 16.59 12.30 -0.30
CA LEU A 206 17.18 12.24 -1.64
C LEU A 206 17.50 10.79 -2.03
N SER A 207 18.04 10.00 -1.08
CA SER A 207 18.33 8.59 -1.34
C SER A 207 17.08 7.75 -1.60
N CYS A 208 16.01 7.95 -0.82
CA CYS A 208 14.76 7.19 -0.95
C CYS A 208 13.95 7.56 -2.20
N ARG A 209 14.05 8.81 -2.67
CA ARG A 209 13.34 9.30 -3.86
C ARG A 209 14.10 9.07 -5.17
N GLY A 210 15.30 8.49 -5.13
CA GLY A 210 16.09 8.20 -6.32
C GLY A 210 16.83 9.43 -6.89
N ASN A 211 16.97 10.51 -6.14
CA ASN A 211 17.62 11.75 -6.59
C ASN A 211 19.16 11.61 -6.51
N LEU A 212 19.71 10.76 -7.38
CA LEU A 212 21.10 10.31 -7.31
C LEU A 212 22.13 11.45 -7.41
N ASP A 213 21.92 12.41 -8.32
CA ASP A 213 22.91 13.46 -8.55
C ASP A 213 22.94 14.47 -7.40
N ALA A 214 21.77 14.84 -6.86
CA ALA A 214 21.66 15.63 -5.64
C ALA A 214 22.27 14.89 -4.42
N LEU A 215 22.08 13.57 -4.32
CA LEU A 215 22.69 12.75 -3.27
C LEU A 215 24.22 12.73 -3.37
N LYS A 216 24.76 12.53 -4.58
CA LYS A 216 26.20 12.59 -4.87
C LYS A 216 26.77 13.96 -4.51
N TYR A 217 26.07 15.03 -4.88
CA TYR A 217 26.48 16.40 -4.56
C TYR A 217 26.65 16.59 -3.04
N LEU A 218 25.67 16.16 -2.24
CA LEU A 218 25.78 16.25 -0.77
C LEU A 218 26.93 15.39 -0.22
N TYR A 219 27.11 14.20 -0.76
CA TYR A 219 28.20 13.31 -0.36
C TYR A 219 29.58 13.96 -0.63
N GLU A 220 29.77 14.54 -1.81
CA GLU A 220 31.01 15.19 -2.26
C GLU A 220 31.29 16.49 -1.50
N THR A 221 30.25 17.21 -1.07
CA THR A 221 30.36 18.43 -0.26
C THR A 221 30.58 18.16 1.24
N GLY A 222 30.70 16.90 1.64
CA GLY A 222 31.12 16.50 2.99
C GLY A 222 30.03 15.85 3.85
N HIS A 223 28.80 15.73 3.36
CA HIS A 223 27.70 15.03 4.06
C HIS A 223 27.83 13.52 3.84
N ASN A 224 28.93 12.95 4.31
CA ASN A 224 29.33 11.57 4.05
C ASN A 224 29.60 10.76 5.32
N ASP A 225 29.02 11.18 6.45
CA ASP A 225 29.12 10.44 7.71
C ASP A 225 28.61 8.99 7.57
N ALA A 226 29.34 8.03 8.14
CA ALA A 226 29.04 6.61 7.98
C ALA A 226 27.71 6.18 8.63
N LYS A 227 27.33 6.83 9.75
CA LYS A 227 26.05 6.58 10.41
C LYS A 227 24.90 7.10 9.56
N LEU A 228 25.04 8.31 9.00
CA LEU A 228 24.06 8.88 8.07
C LEU A 228 23.88 8.01 6.82
N ILE A 229 24.98 7.58 6.20
CA ILE A 229 24.95 6.68 5.04
C ILE A 229 24.26 5.36 5.38
N GLY A 230 24.55 4.79 6.56
CA GLY A 230 23.87 3.59 7.04
C GLY A 230 22.36 3.78 7.22
N GLN A 231 21.93 4.92 7.76
CA GLN A 231 20.51 5.27 7.92
C GLN A 231 19.82 5.45 6.57
N ALA A 232 20.44 6.21 5.65
CA ALA A 232 19.97 6.41 4.29
C ALA A 232 19.82 5.08 3.55
N PHE A 233 20.81 4.19 3.67
CA PHE A 233 20.76 2.84 3.10
C PHE A 233 19.54 2.06 3.61
N VAL A 234 19.37 1.94 4.94
CA VAL A 234 18.24 1.20 5.54
C VAL A 234 16.90 1.79 5.13
N LYS A 235 16.78 3.12 5.01
CA LYS A 235 15.53 3.74 4.60
C LYS A 235 15.26 3.51 3.11
N THR A 236 16.29 3.57 2.27
CA THR A 236 16.18 3.39 0.82
C THR A 236 15.76 1.98 0.45
N THR A 237 16.12 0.96 1.24
CA THR A 237 15.68 -0.43 0.95
C THR A 237 14.16 -0.63 1.03
N ASN A 238 13.39 0.33 1.57
CA ASN A 238 11.93 0.31 1.50
C ASN A 238 11.35 0.80 0.16
N TRP A 239 12.15 1.46 -0.67
CA TRP A 239 11.70 2.18 -1.87
C TRP A 239 12.41 1.67 -3.13
N GLU A 240 12.04 2.19 -4.30
CA GLU A 240 12.51 1.73 -5.63
C GLU A 240 13.91 2.25 -6.04
N GLY A 241 14.68 2.82 -5.10
CA GLY A 241 15.96 3.51 -5.35
C GLY A 241 17.18 2.58 -5.57
N ASN A 242 17.18 1.76 -6.62
CA ASN A 242 18.30 0.83 -6.89
C ASN A 242 19.63 1.57 -7.11
N ASP A 243 19.65 2.64 -7.93
CA ASP A 243 20.89 3.36 -8.25
C ASP A 243 21.46 4.10 -7.03
N THR A 244 20.61 4.63 -6.15
CA THR A 244 21.04 5.25 -4.89
C THR A 244 21.57 4.20 -3.91
N LEU A 245 20.98 2.99 -3.86
CA LEU A 245 21.53 1.87 -3.09
C LEU A 245 22.90 1.43 -3.62
N GLU A 246 23.07 1.34 -4.95
CA GLU A 246 24.36 1.02 -5.56
C GLU A 246 25.41 2.05 -5.19
N PHE A 247 25.06 3.33 -5.28
CA PHE A 247 25.93 4.42 -4.86
C PHE A 247 26.29 4.33 -3.38
N LEU A 248 25.31 4.22 -2.49
CA LEU A 248 25.53 4.14 -1.03
C LEU A 248 26.42 2.95 -0.67
N LEU A 249 26.18 1.78 -1.28
CA LEU A 249 27.06 0.60 -1.10
C LEU A 249 28.46 0.85 -1.66
N GLY A 250 28.56 1.49 -2.82
CA GLY A 250 29.81 1.87 -3.49
C GLY A 250 30.67 2.85 -2.69
N THR A 251 30.09 3.63 -1.77
CA THR A 251 30.86 4.48 -0.84
C THR A 251 31.77 3.68 0.10
N GLY A 252 31.49 2.38 0.31
CA GLY A 252 32.18 1.54 1.28
C GLY A 252 31.90 1.90 2.75
N ARG A 253 31.00 2.86 3.03
CA ARG A 253 30.70 3.35 4.38
C ARG A 253 29.49 2.72 5.04
N VAL A 254 28.71 1.92 4.30
CA VAL A 254 27.62 1.12 4.88
C VAL A 254 28.22 0.04 5.77
N SER A 255 27.97 0.09 7.08
CA SER A 255 28.43 -0.94 8.02
C SER A 255 27.70 -2.27 7.82
N SER A 256 28.26 -3.38 8.31
CA SER A 256 27.58 -4.67 8.27
C SER A 256 26.25 -4.64 9.03
N GLU A 257 26.19 -3.94 10.17
CA GLU A 257 24.95 -3.77 10.94
C GLU A 257 23.88 -3.02 10.15
N ALA A 258 24.24 -1.92 9.49
CA ALA A 258 23.31 -1.18 8.63
C ALA A 258 22.86 -2.04 7.43
N PHE A 259 23.77 -2.84 6.85
CA PHE A 259 23.43 -3.75 5.77
C PHE A 259 22.42 -4.81 6.22
N GLU A 260 22.66 -5.47 7.36
CA GLU A 260 21.76 -6.47 7.93
C GLU A 260 20.40 -5.88 8.27
N LYS A 261 20.36 -4.68 8.87
CA LYS A 261 19.11 -3.99 9.14
C LYS A 261 18.35 -3.62 7.86
N GLY A 262 19.05 -3.19 6.82
CA GLY A 262 18.45 -2.89 5.52
C GLY A 262 17.90 -4.14 4.84
N PHE A 263 18.58 -5.28 4.99
CA PHE A 263 18.11 -6.59 4.53
C PHE A 263 16.86 -7.06 5.27
N GLU A 264 16.84 -6.98 6.61
CA GLU A 264 15.64 -7.29 7.41
C GLU A 264 14.45 -6.40 6.99
N THR A 265 14.71 -5.09 6.84
CA THR A 265 13.70 -4.13 6.39
C THR A 265 13.16 -4.46 5.00
N ALA A 266 14.03 -4.87 4.06
CA ALA A 266 13.61 -5.24 2.72
C ALA A 266 12.68 -6.47 2.72
N VAL A 267 12.96 -7.45 3.57
CA VAL A 267 12.16 -8.67 3.72
C VAL A 267 10.78 -8.38 4.32
N GLU A 268 10.71 -7.42 5.24
CA GLU A 268 9.47 -7.08 5.95
C GLU A 268 8.56 -6.14 5.15
N SER A 269 9.11 -5.04 4.63
CA SER A 269 8.32 -3.87 4.23
C SER A 269 8.72 -3.21 2.90
N ALA A 270 9.66 -3.76 2.13
CA ALA A 270 9.98 -3.16 0.83
C ALA A 270 8.77 -3.15 -0.11
N TRP A 271 8.67 -2.10 -0.92
CA TRP A 271 7.66 -1.97 -1.96
C TRP A 271 7.68 -3.16 -2.94
N ASP A 272 8.87 -3.47 -3.47
CA ASP A 272 9.14 -4.66 -4.27
C ASP A 272 10.13 -5.59 -3.54
N ARG A 273 9.58 -6.37 -2.60
CA ARG A 273 10.38 -7.24 -1.73
C ARG A 273 11.20 -8.27 -2.48
N VAL A 274 10.65 -8.85 -3.54
CA VAL A 274 11.33 -9.94 -4.28
C VAL A 274 12.59 -9.40 -4.95
N ASN A 275 12.47 -8.30 -5.70
CA ASN A 275 13.60 -7.72 -6.41
C ASN A 275 14.62 -7.09 -5.45
N MET A 276 14.17 -6.44 -4.37
CA MET A 276 15.07 -5.85 -3.38
C MET A 276 15.87 -6.90 -2.61
N VAL A 277 15.22 -7.98 -2.16
CA VAL A 277 15.91 -9.09 -1.48
C VAL A 277 16.90 -9.76 -2.43
N GLN A 278 16.50 -10.00 -3.68
CA GLN A 278 17.39 -10.54 -4.72
C GLN A 278 18.63 -9.66 -4.91
N PHE A 279 18.45 -8.34 -5.05
CA PHE A 279 19.53 -7.37 -5.18
C PHE A 279 20.49 -7.41 -3.98
N LEU A 280 19.97 -7.44 -2.74
CA LEU A 280 20.81 -7.45 -1.54
C LEU A 280 21.58 -8.77 -1.37
N LEU A 281 20.96 -9.91 -1.73
CA LEU A 281 21.64 -11.20 -1.76
C LEU A 281 22.79 -11.23 -2.77
N ASP A 282 22.60 -10.61 -3.94
CA ASP A 282 23.65 -10.51 -4.97
C ASP A 282 24.91 -9.77 -4.48
N LYS A 283 24.76 -8.88 -3.50
CA LYS A 283 25.90 -8.18 -2.89
C LYS A 283 26.74 -9.08 -1.96
N LYS A 284 26.22 -10.24 -1.52
CA LYS A 284 26.92 -11.22 -0.65
C LYS A 284 27.49 -10.63 0.65
N ARG A 285 26.80 -9.63 1.22
CA ARG A 285 27.23 -8.94 2.46
C ARG A 285 26.43 -9.35 3.70
N ALA A 286 25.26 -9.98 3.53
CA ALA A 286 24.45 -10.43 4.66
C ALA A 286 25.13 -11.62 5.35
N SER A 287 25.15 -11.63 6.69
CA SER A 287 25.62 -12.79 7.43
C SER A 287 24.61 -13.93 7.35
N ALA A 288 25.10 -15.17 7.46
CA ALA A 288 24.24 -16.36 7.55
C ALA A 288 23.22 -16.23 8.70
N LYS A 289 23.61 -15.58 9.81
CA LYS A 289 22.71 -15.33 10.95
C LYS A 289 21.56 -14.39 10.56
N ALA A 290 21.85 -13.28 9.89
CA ALA A 290 20.84 -12.34 9.43
C ALA A 290 19.89 -12.98 8.41
N ILE A 291 20.42 -13.74 7.45
CA ILE A 291 19.64 -14.49 6.46
C ILE A 291 18.68 -15.46 7.15
N ASN A 292 19.19 -16.25 8.11
CA ASN A 292 18.39 -17.24 8.83
C ASN A 292 17.34 -16.60 9.75
N LYS A 293 17.62 -15.42 10.32
CA LYS A 293 16.64 -14.64 11.08
C LYS A 293 15.54 -14.12 10.16
N ALA A 294 15.89 -13.52 9.03
CA ALA A 294 14.94 -13.01 8.05
C ALA A 294 14.07 -14.13 7.44
N PHE A 295 14.67 -15.30 7.19
CA PHE A 295 13.96 -16.49 6.73
C PHE A 295 12.81 -16.88 7.67
N VAL A 296 13.02 -16.79 8.99
CA VAL A 296 11.98 -17.10 9.99
C VAL A 296 10.86 -16.06 10.02
N VAL A 297 11.18 -14.79 9.73
CA VAL A 297 10.20 -13.69 9.78
C VAL A 297 9.31 -13.67 8.53
N VAL A 298 9.83 -14.04 7.37
CA VAL A 298 9.11 -13.87 6.11
C VAL A 298 7.94 -14.87 5.99
N GLN A 299 6.76 -14.34 5.65
CA GLN A 299 5.55 -15.13 5.38
C GLN A 299 5.25 -15.20 3.88
N ASP A 300 6.23 -14.90 3.04
CA ASP A 300 6.10 -14.90 1.60
C ASP A 300 6.76 -16.16 1.03
N SER A 301 5.99 -17.00 0.34
CA SER A 301 6.49 -18.25 -0.21
C SER A 301 7.55 -18.06 -1.28
N ASP A 302 7.50 -16.95 -2.02
CA ASP A 302 8.39 -16.69 -3.15
C ASP A 302 9.77 -16.25 -2.63
N ILE A 303 9.79 -15.41 -1.59
CA ILE A 303 11.03 -15.04 -0.89
C ILE A 303 11.64 -16.25 -0.17
N LEU A 304 10.85 -17.07 0.51
CA LEU A 304 11.35 -18.31 1.14
C LEU A 304 11.99 -19.25 0.12
N LYS A 305 11.33 -19.44 -1.02
CA LYS A 305 11.86 -20.27 -2.11
C LYS A 305 13.19 -19.72 -2.60
N MET A 306 13.27 -18.42 -2.85
CA MET A 306 14.51 -17.76 -3.27
C MET A 306 15.64 -17.96 -2.25
N LEU A 307 15.37 -17.77 -0.96
CA LEU A 307 16.35 -17.97 0.10
C LEU A 307 16.82 -19.43 0.19
N LEU A 308 15.92 -20.40 0.04
CA LEU A 308 16.26 -21.84 0.03
C LEU A 308 17.11 -22.27 -1.17
N GLU A 309 16.94 -21.61 -2.32
CA GLU A 309 17.68 -21.93 -3.55
C GLU A 309 19.08 -21.30 -3.55
N ARG A 310 19.26 -20.18 -2.86
CA ARG A 310 20.48 -19.36 -2.95
C ARG A 310 21.39 -19.46 -1.73
N GLU A 311 20.83 -19.69 -0.56
CA GLU A 311 21.56 -19.55 0.71
C GLU A 311 21.48 -20.82 1.57
N HIS A 312 22.47 -20.98 2.45
CA HIS A 312 22.45 -22.08 3.42
C HIS A 312 21.52 -21.72 4.60
N ILE A 313 20.32 -22.27 4.58
CA ILE A 313 19.34 -22.14 5.66
C ILE A 313 19.52 -23.26 6.69
N TRP A 314 19.56 -22.90 7.97
CA TRP A 314 19.68 -23.83 9.09
C TRP A 314 18.40 -24.64 9.27
N ASP A 315 18.54 -25.91 9.64
CA ASP A 315 17.44 -26.82 9.89
C ASP A 315 16.49 -26.30 10.98
N GLU A 316 17.01 -25.63 12.01
CA GLU A 316 16.20 -24.95 13.03
C GLU A 316 15.30 -23.87 12.42
N SER A 317 15.81 -23.06 11.49
CA SER A 317 15.05 -22.01 10.81
C SER A 317 13.96 -22.59 9.90
N ILE A 318 14.28 -23.65 9.15
CA ILE A 318 13.30 -24.36 8.31
C ILE A 318 12.17 -24.95 9.16
N ARG A 319 12.52 -25.58 10.29
CA ARG A 319 11.54 -26.14 11.23
C ARG A 319 10.67 -25.04 11.86
N ALA A 320 11.25 -23.92 12.26
CA ALA A 320 10.52 -22.80 12.83
C ALA A 320 9.47 -22.23 11.86
N VAL A 321 9.85 -21.99 10.60
CA VAL A 321 8.92 -21.52 9.55
C VAL A 321 7.81 -22.54 9.29
N PHE A 322 8.15 -23.83 9.25
CA PHE A 322 7.16 -24.89 9.06
C PHE A 322 6.13 -24.93 10.21
N GLU A 323 6.58 -24.78 11.45
CA GLU A 323 5.69 -24.73 12.62
C GLU A 323 4.80 -23.47 12.60
N GLN A 324 5.36 -22.31 12.28
CA GLN A 324 4.60 -21.07 12.16
C GLN A 324 3.55 -21.15 11.05
N ALA A 325 3.92 -21.68 9.88
CA ALA A 325 3.00 -21.89 8.76
C ALA A 325 1.85 -22.84 9.13
N THR A 326 2.13 -23.86 9.93
CA THR A 326 1.12 -24.77 10.49
C THR A 326 0.16 -24.04 11.42
N GLY A 327 0.66 -23.18 12.31
CA GLY A 327 -0.16 -22.38 13.21
C GLY A 327 -1.03 -21.33 12.50
N ASN A 328 -0.59 -20.86 11.34
CA ASN A 328 -1.30 -19.87 10.52
C ASN A 328 -2.42 -20.46 9.64
N LEU A 329 -2.55 -21.79 9.59
CA LEU A 329 -3.63 -22.44 8.85
C LEU A 329 -5.00 -21.99 9.38
N SER A 330 -5.88 -21.60 8.46
CA SER A 330 -7.21 -21.08 8.78
C SER A 330 -8.28 -21.89 8.07
N GLU A 331 -9.46 -22.00 8.68
CA GLU A 331 -10.65 -22.55 8.02
C GLU A 331 -11.18 -21.60 6.94
N TYR A 332 -10.96 -20.30 7.13
CA TYR A 332 -11.38 -19.26 6.21
C TYR A 332 -10.27 -18.96 5.21
N ASP A 333 -10.69 -18.60 4.00
CA ASP A 333 -9.80 -18.23 2.92
C ASP A 333 -9.15 -16.86 3.15
N SER A 334 -8.24 -16.83 4.11
CA SER A 334 -7.47 -15.66 4.50
C SER A 334 -6.12 -15.66 3.79
N ARG A 335 -5.63 -14.48 3.41
CA ARG A 335 -4.30 -14.33 2.80
C ARG A 335 -3.19 -15.03 3.61
N ARG A 336 -3.23 -14.92 4.94
CA ARG A 336 -2.29 -15.61 5.85
C ARG A 336 -2.44 -17.13 5.81
N GLY A 337 -3.68 -17.65 5.77
CA GLY A 337 -3.95 -19.08 5.64
C GLY A 337 -3.45 -19.65 4.32
N GLN A 338 -3.69 -18.95 3.20
CA GLN A 338 -3.19 -19.33 1.88
C GLN A 338 -1.65 -19.34 1.83
N SER A 339 -1.00 -18.34 2.43
CA SER A 339 0.45 -18.31 2.58
C SER A 339 0.96 -19.53 3.35
N GLY A 340 0.37 -19.85 4.51
CA GLY A 340 0.73 -21.02 5.31
C GLY A 340 0.67 -22.33 4.51
N VAL A 341 -0.38 -22.52 3.70
CA VAL A 341 -0.51 -23.69 2.82
C VAL A 341 0.62 -23.76 1.80
N ARG A 342 0.96 -22.63 1.13
CA ARG A 342 2.06 -22.60 0.15
C ARG A 342 3.42 -22.92 0.78
N ILE A 343 3.67 -22.39 1.97
CA ILE A 343 4.91 -22.62 2.72
C ILE A 343 5.05 -24.09 3.12
N ILE A 344 3.99 -24.71 3.64
CA ILE A 344 4.02 -26.14 3.99
C ILE A 344 4.27 -26.99 2.73
N LYS A 345 3.62 -26.69 1.61
CA LYS A 345 3.86 -27.37 0.34
C LYS A 345 5.33 -27.25 -0.12
N LEU A 346 5.95 -26.08 0.08
CA LEU A 346 7.36 -25.86 -0.24
C LEU A 346 8.31 -26.66 0.66
N LEU A 347 8.02 -26.74 1.96
CA LEU A 347 8.95 -27.22 2.97
C LEU A 347 8.77 -28.70 3.34
N HIS A 348 7.60 -29.31 3.13
CA HIS A 348 7.33 -30.68 3.58
C HIS A 348 8.33 -31.72 3.00
N VAL A 349 8.86 -31.48 1.80
CA VAL A 349 9.84 -32.37 1.15
C VAL A 349 11.23 -32.34 1.78
N LYS A 350 11.49 -31.45 2.74
CA LYS A 350 12.83 -31.31 3.35
C LYS A 350 13.04 -32.37 4.44
N ASP A 351 14.22 -33.00 4.42
CA ASP A 351 14.60 -34.06 5.37
C ASP A 351 14.71 -33.57 6.81
N CYS A 352 15.03 -32.29 7.00
CA CYS A 352 15.10 -31.65 8.31
C CYS A 352 13.74 -31.54 9.01
N ILE A 353 12.62 -31.75 8.29
CA ILE A 353 11.28 -31.77 8.87
C ILE A 353 10.97 -33.18 9.41
N PRO A 354 10.86 -33.35 10.74
CA PRO A 354 10.56 -34.63 11.35
C PRO A 354 9.09 -35.04 11.16
N SER A 355 8.83 -36.35 11.24
CA SER A 355 7.50 -36.95 11.03
C SER A 355 6.43 -36.42 11.99
N ASN A 356 6.79 -36.07 13.22
CA ASN A 356 5.86 -35.50 14.19
C ASN A 356 5.34 -34.11 13.77
N MET A 357 6.18 -33.27 13.14
CA MET A 357 5.78 -31.96 12.63
C MET A 357 4.86 -32.10 11.42
N ILE A 358 5.17 -33.03 10.50
CA ILE A 358 4.31 -33.32 9.34
C ILE A 358 2.98 -33.90 9.79
N GLY A 359 2.98 -34.81 10.78
CA GLY A 359 1.78 -35.31 11.41
C GLY A 359 0.94 -34.19 12.04
N LYS A 360 1.56 -33.26 12.77
CA LYS A 360 0.88 -32.09 13.34
C LYS A 360 0.27 -31.21 12.24
N ALA A 361 1.03 -30.89 11.20
CA ALA A 361 0.55 -30.11 10.06
C ALA A 361 -0.62 -30.79 9.34
N PHE A 362 -0.56 -32.11 9.18
CA PHE A 362 -1.62 -32.91 8.57
C PHE A 362 -2.92 -32.88 9.39
N VAL A 363 -2.82 -33.04 10.72
CA VAL A 363 -3.98 -32.95 11.63
C VAL A 363 -4.59 -31.54 11.59
N VAL A 364 -3.76 -30.50 11.72
CA VAL A 364 -4.25 -29.11 11.68
C VAL A 364 -4.86 -28.79 10.31
N ALA A 365 -4.27 -29.25 9.21
CA ALA A 365 -4.84 -29.09 7.87
C ALA A 365 -6.23 -29.75 7.75
N ALA A 366 -6.45 -30.91 8.37
CA ALA A 366 -7.75 -31.57 8.42
C ALA A 366 -8.77 -30.82 9.29
N GLU A 367 -8.36 -30.31 10.45
CA GLU A 367 -9.20 -29.46 11.32
C GLU A 367 -9.62 -28.17 10.61
N LYS A 368 -8.67 -27.53 9.91
CA LYS A 368 -8.92 -26.30 9.14
C LYS A 368 -9.50 -26.59 7.75
N GLY A 369 -9.60 -27.85 7.34
CA GLY A 369 -10.26 -28.27 6.10
C GLY A 369 -9.55 -27.86 4.82
N GLN A 370 -8.23 -27.84 4.87
CA GLN A 370 -7.36 -27.57 3.73
C GLN A 370 -7.25 -28.84 2.88
N SER A 371 -8.29 -29.16 2.12
CA SER A 371 -8.42 -30.44 1.37
C SER A 371 -7.23 -30.77 0.49
N ASP A 372 -6.73 -29.79 -0.28
CA ASP A 372 -5.58 -29.99 -1.16
C ASP A 372 -4.30 -30.31 -0.38
N LEU A 373 -4.13 -29.65 0.78
CA LEU A 373 -2.97 -29.88 1.63
C LEU A 373 -3.06 -31.24 2.32
N VAL A 374 -4.24 -31.63 2.79
CA VAL A 374 -4.49 -32.96 3.36
C VAL A 374 -4.22 -34.05 2.34
N ALA A 375 -4.73 -33.91 1.11
CA ALA A 375 -4.51 -34.89 0.04
C ALA A 375 -3.03 -35.03 -0.32
N LEU A 376 -2.28 -33.92 -0.32
CA LEU A 376 -0.84 -33.90 -0.56
C LEU A 376 -0.06 -34.58 0.57
N LEU A 377 -0.31 -34.16 1.82
CA LEU A 377 0.42 -34.70 2.99
C LEU A 377 0.08 -36.16 3.27
N ARG A 378 -1.14 -36.63 2.95
CA ARG A 378 -1.52 -38.05 3.11
C ARG A 378 -0.64 -39.00 2.30
N ARG A 379 -0.03 -38.52 1.20
CA ARG A 379 0.90 -39.29 0.37
C ARG A 379 2.32 -39.33 0.93
N ASP A 380 2.61 -38.57 1.98
CA ASP A 380 3.92 -38.56 2.62
C ASP A 380 4.11 -39.85 3.43
N GLY A 381 5.17 -40.62 3.11
CA GLY A 381 5.47 -41.90 3.77
C GLY A 381 5.75 -41.80 5.27
N ARG A 382 5.94 -40.60 5.81
CA ARG A 382 6.11 -40.35 7.24
C ARG A 382 4.77 -40.28 8.00
N ILE A 383 3.63 -40.23 7.32
CA ILE A 383 2.31 -40.26 7.94
C ILE A 383 1.95 -41.67 8.39
N SER A 384 1.82 -41.84 9.71
CA SER A 384 1.38 -43.11 10.31
C SER A 384 -0.15 -43.21 10.38
N ALA A 385 -0.69 -44.43 10.46
CA ALA A 385 -2.12 -44.67 10.67
C ALA A 385 -2.68 -43.95 11.91
N ARG A 386 -1.88 -43.80 12.98
CA ARG A 386 -2.24 -43.02 14.16
C ARG A 386 -2.48 -41.54 13.83
N MET A 387 -1.65 -40.95 12.97
CA MET A 387 -1.82 -39.56 12.51
C MET A 387 -3.03 -39.42 11.60
N VAL A 388 -3.34 -40.43 10.77
CA VAL A 388 -4.58 -40.50 9.99
C VAL A 388 -5.81 -40.53 10.89
N GLY A 389 -5.80 -41.37 11.92
CA GLY A 389 -6.87 -41.41 12.93
C GLY A 389 -7.03 -40.08 13.69
N ALA A 390 -5.93 -39.43 14.05
CA ALA A 390 -5.96 -38.11 14.70
C ALA A 390 -6.53 -37.02 13.78
N ALA A 391 -6.15 -37.01 12.49
CA ALA A 391 -6.66 -36.06 11.51
C ALA A 391 -8.16 -36.29 11.23
N PHE A 392 -8.58 -37.55 11.14
CA PHE A 392 -9.99 -37.94 11.05
C PHE A 392 -10.77 -37.40 12.25
N ALA A 393 -10.29 -37.63 13.47
CA ALA A 393 -10.92 -37.14 14.69
C ALA A 393 -10.94 -35.60 14.78
N GLY A 394 -9.86 -34.93 14.38
CA GLY A 394 -9.77 -33.46 14.36
C GLY A 394 -10.75 -32.84 13.37
N SER A 395 -10.88 -33.43 12.17
CA SER A 395 -11.81 -32.95 11.14
C SER A 395 -13.28 -32.95 11.56
N ALA A 396 -13.64 -33.78 12.54
CA ALA A 396 -15.00 -33.89 13.08
C ALA A 396 -15.46 -32.64 13.88
N THR A 397 -14.51 -31.76 14.26
CA THR A 397 -14.80 -30.46 14.90
C THR A 397 -15.36 -29.43 13.91
N ARG A 398 -15.26 -29.68 12.60
CA ARG A 398 -15.76 -28.78 11.55
C ARG A 398 -17.28 -28.80 11.41
N LYS A 399 -17.86 -27.73 10.87
CA LYS A 399 -19.30 -27.71 10.54
C LYS A 399 -19.62 -28.57 9.31
N LYS A 400 -18.70 -28.63 8.35
CA LYS A 400 -18.81 -29.48 7.16
C LYS A 400 -18.28 -30.88 7.46
N SER A 401 -18.89 -31.86 6.81
CA SER A 401 -18.61 -33.30 6.99
C SER A 401 -17.85 -33.91 5.81
N ASP A 402 -17.51 -33.09 4.83
CA ASP A 402 -16.72 -33.45 3.65
C ASP A 402 -15.36 -34.01 4.03
N MET A 403 -14.64 -33.32 4.92
CA MET A 403 -13.29 -33.72 5.35
C MET A 403 -13.29 -35.07 6.07
N VAL A 404 -14.23 -35.26 7.02
CA VAL A 404 -14.41 -36.52 7.77
C VAL A 404 -14.60 -37.69 6.80
N MET A 405 -15.47 -37.52 5.80
CA MET A 405 -15.72 -38.58 4.82
C MET A 405 -14.53 -38.83 3.89
N SER A 406 -13.77 -37.79 3.54
CA SER A 406 -12.59 -37.94 2.67
C SER A 406 -11.42 -38.66 3.37
N LEU A 407 -11.33 -38.54 4.70
CA LEU A 407 -10.30 -39.18 5.50
C LEU A 407 -10.64 -40.62 5.86
N TYR A 408 -11.92 -40.97 5.87
CA TYR A 408 -12.38 -42.32 6.20
C TYR A 408 -11.87 -43.36 5.18
N ASP A 409 -11.16 -44.37 5.68
CA ASP A 409 -10.77 -45.58 4.96
C ASP A 409 -10.65 -46.77 5.94
N THR A 410 -10.26 -47.94 5.45
CA THR A 410 -10.10 -49.16 6.26
C THR A 410 -8.94 -49.10 7.26
N THR A 411 -8.14 -48.03 7.27
CA THR A 411 -7.02 -47.84 8.20
C THR A 411 -7.43 -47.07 9.46
N ILE A 412 -8.64 -46.50 9.49
CA ILE A 412 -9.18 -45.80 10.65
C ILE A 412 -9.58 -46.80 11.74
N SER A 413 -8.98 -46.66 12.93
CA SER A 413 -9.31 -47.52 14.07
C SER A 413 -10.67 -47.15 14.71
N PRO A 414 -11.35 -48.11 15.36
CA PRO A 414 -12.54 -47.83 16.17
C PRO A 414 -12.34 -46.73 17.22
N ASP A 415 -11.15 -46.66 17.83
CA ASP A 415 -10.78 -45.58 18.77
C ASP A 415 -10.78 -44.21 18.11
N ALA A 416 -10.31 -44.10 16.85
CA ALA A 416 -10.35 -42.86 16.09
C ALA A 416 -11.78 -42.44 15.75
N ILE A 417 -12.68 -43.39 15.46
CA ILE A 417 -14.11 -43.14 15.25
C ILE A 417 -14.75 -42.60 16.53
N LEU A 418 -14.43 -43.20 17.68
CA LEU A 418 -14.92 -42.75 18.98
C LEU A 418 -14.40 -41.36 19.35
N ALA A 419 -13.11 -41.08 19.09
CA ALA A 419 -12.52 -39.76 19.29
C ALA A 419 -13.18 -38.70 18.38
N ALA A 420 -13.42 -39.03 17.11
CA ALA A 420 -14.14 -38.16 16.18
C ALA A 420 -15.56 -37.86 16.68
N PHE A 421 -16.26 -38.88 17.20
CA PHE A 421 -17.60 -38.71 17.78
C PHE A 421 -17.57 -37.76 18.97
N SER A 422 -16.62 -37.97 19.90
CA SER A 422 -16.43 -37.11 21.07
C SER A 422 -16.19 -35.66 20.66
N ASN A 423 -15.30 -35.42 19.69
CA ASN A 423 -15.01 -34.08 19.17
C ASN A 423 -16.21 -33.42 18.49
N ALA A 424 -16.96 -34.17 17.68
CA ALA A 424 -18.16 -33.68 17.01
C ALA A 424 -19.27 -33.34 18.01
N ALA A 425 -19.46 -34.18 19.04
CA ALA A 425 -20.44 -33.96 20.09
C ALA A 425 -20.08 -32.72 20.93
N ALA A 426 -18.82 -32.59 21.36
CA ALA A 426 -18.36 -31.45 22.15
C ALA A 426 -18.47 -30.10 21.42
N GLN A 427 -18.37 -30.11 20.07
CA GLN A 427 -18.48 -28.92 19.22
C GLN A 427 -19.87 -28.78 18.58
N GLU A 428 -20.85 -29.56 19.01
CA GLU A 428 -22.25 -29.46 18.56
C GLU A 428 -22.42 -29.65 17.03
N ARG A 429 -21.56 -30.47 16.42
CA ARG A 429 -21.53 -30.71 14.98
C ARG A 429 -22.50 -31.81 14.58
N LEU A 430 -23.80 -31.53 14.64
CA LEU A 430 -24.88 -32.51 14.43
C LEU A 430 -24.74 -33.35 13.14
N ARG A 431 -24.29 -32.74 12.03
CA ARG A 431 -24.06 -33.47 10.76
C ARG A 431 -22.94 -34.51 10.87
N ASN A 432 -21.86 -34.18 11.58
CA ASN A 432 -20.75 -35.11 11.81
C ASN A 432 -21.19 -36.20 12.79
N VAL A 433 -21.89 -35.84 13.87
CA VAL A 433 -22.48 -36.79 14.83
C VAL A 433 -23.33 -37.84 14.10
N LYS A 434 -24.29 -37.42 13.26
CA LYS A 434 -25.14 -38.34 12.49
C LYS A 434 -24.35 -39.32 11.62
N LYS A 435 -23.29 -38.85 10.95
CA LYS A 435 -22.44 -39.70 10.12
C LYS A 435 -21.59 -40.67 10.94
N LEU A 436 -21.03 -40.21 12.05
CA LEU A 436 -20.19 -41.01 12.93
C LEU A 436 -21.01 -42.08 13.69
N VAL A 437 -22.26 -41.79 14.07
CA VAL A 437 -23.16 -42.80 14.66
C VAL A 437 -23.48 -43.91 13.68
N LYS A 438 -23.66 -43.60 12.38
CA LYS A 438 -23.82 -44.63 11.35
C LYS A 438 -22.59 -45.54 11.26
N LEU A 439 -21.38 -44.96 11.29
CA LEU A 439 -20.13 -45.73 11.30
C LEU A 439 -19.97 -46.59 12.57
N LEU A 440 -20.35 -46.07 13.74
CA LEU A 440 -20.32 -46.81 15.01
C LEU A 440 -21.38 -47.93 15.11
N SER A 441 -22.42 -47.86 14.28
CA SER A 441 -23.49 -48.86 14.22
C SER A 441 -23.27 -49.92 13.14
N ASP A 442 -22.18 -49.81 12.38
CA ASP A 442 -21.75 -50.82 11.42
C ASP A 442 -21.03 -51.95 12.15
N HIS A 443 -21.76 -53.03 12.44
CA HIS A 443 -21.29 -54.17 13.22
C HIS A 443 -20.21 -55.00 12.51
N ASP A 444 -20.07 -54.86 11.19
CA ASP A 444 -19.05 -55.57 10.41
C ASP A 444 -17.66 -54.89 10.55
N LEU A 445 -17.64 -53.61 10.93
CA LEU A 445 -16.43 -52.79 10.98
C LEU A 445 -16.07 -52.31 12.40
N VAL A 446 -17.03 -52.17 13.31
CA VAL A 446 -16.83 -51.61 14.65
C VAL A 446 -17.44 -52.50 15.74
N PRO A 447 -16.66 -52.96 16.74
CA PRO A 447 -17.20 -53.74 17.85
C PRO A 447 -18.28 -52.99 18.64
N GLN A 448 -19.34 -53.70 19.03
CA GLN A 448 -20.52 -53.12 19.71
C GLN A 448 -20.19 -52.34 20.98
N GLU A 449 -19.09 -52.67 21.67
CA GLU A 449 -18.61 -51.94 22.84
C GLU A 449 -18.32 -50.45 22.58
N PHE A 450 -17.92 -50.07 21.35
CA PHE A 450 -17.63 -48.68 21.00
C PHE A 450 -18.90 -47.84 20.90
N LYS A 451 -20.02 -48.44 20.48
CA LYS A 451 -21.34 -47.78 20.52
C LYS A 451 -21.78 -47.49 21.95
N HIS A 452 -21.55 -48.41 22.88
CA HIS A 452 -21.82 -48.18 24.31
C HIS A 452 -20.93 -47.07 24.88
N LYS A 453 -19.64 -47.05 24.53
CA LYS A 453 -18.72 -45.97 24.94
C LYS A 453 -19.17 -44.60 24.38
N ALA A 454 -19.63 -44.55 23.14
CA ALA A 454 -20.17 -43.33 22.53
C ALA A 454 -21.43 -42.82 23.25
N PHE A 455 -22.32 -43.74 23.66
CA PHE A 455 -23.51 -43.41 24.46
C PHE A 455 -23.14 -42.76 25.80
N VAL A 456 -22.16 -43.33 26.52
CA VAL A 456 -21.67 -42.76 27.79
C VAL A 456 -21.08 -41.36 27.58
N ILE A 457 -20.34 -41.13 26.49
CA ILE A 457 -19.79 -39.81 26.14
C ILE A 457 -20.91 -38.80 25.89
N ALA A 458 -21.92 -39.15 25.09
CA ALA A 458 -23.05 -38.29 24.78
C ALA A 458 -23.85 -37.91 26.05
N ALA A 459 -24.07 -38.88 26.95
CA ALA A 459 -24.73 -38.66 28.23
C ALA A 459 -23.95 -37.70 29.15
N ARG A 460 -22.62 -37.82 29.18
CA ARG A 460 -21.75 -36.93 29.97
C ARG A 460 -21.72 -35.49 29.45
N LEU A 461 -21.84 -35.31 28.14
CA LEU A 461 -21.87 -33.99 27.50
C LEU A 461 -23.27 -33.33 27.56
N GLN A 462 -24.27 -33.96 28.18
CA GLN A 462 -25.68 -33.50 28.26
C GLN A 462 -26.28 -33.15 26.89
N TYR A 463 -25.86 -33.89 25.86
CA TYR A 463 -26.22 -33.57 24.48
C TYR A 463 -27.36 -34.50 24.03
N ASP A 464 -28.61 -34.04 24.19
CA ASP A 464 -29.84 -34.83 24.01
C ASP A 464 -30.03 -35.35 22.58
N THR A 465 -29.60 -34.58 21.57
CA THR A 465 -29.81 -34.94 20.16
C THR A 465 -28.97 -36.15 19.71
N PRO A 466 -27.65 -36.26 19.99
CA PRO A 466 -26.92 -37.51 19.76
C PRO A 466 -27.44 -38.70 20.55
N LEU A 467 -27.94 -38.50 21.78
CA LEU A 467 -28.53 -39.59 22.57
C LEU A 467 -29.77 -40.16 21.86
N GLN A 468 -30.65 -39.29 21.36
CA GLN A 468 -31.78 -39.71 20.53
C GLN A 468 -31.31 -40.46 19.27
N ILE A 469 -30.32 -39.92 18.55
CA ILE A 469 -29.81 -40.56 17.32
C ILE A 469 -29.14 -41.93 17.60
N LEU A 470 -28.42 -42.07 18.71
CA LEU A 470 -27.81 -43.35 19.14
C LEU A 470 -28.85 -44.38 19.55
N CYS A 471 -29.97 -43.95 20.15
CA CYS A 471 -31.11 -44.80 20.50
C CYS A 471 -31.95 -45.20 19.28
N GLU A 472 -32.18 -44.29 18.32
CA GLU A 472 -32.94 -44.53 17.09
C GLU A 472 -32.20 -45.41 16.08
N SER A 473 -30.88 -45.53 16.19
CA SER A 473 -30.05 -46.41 15.34
C SER A 473 -29.80 -47.78 15.97
N GLY A 474 -30.64 -48.22 16.91
CA GLY A 474 -30.64 -49.59 17.42
C GLY A 474 -31.01 -50.60 16.32
N PRO A 475 -30.60 -51.87 16.45
CA PRO A 475 -31.18 -52.92 15.62
C PRO A 475 -32.69 -52.94 15.92
N ASP A 476 -33.52 -52.86 14.88
CA ASP A 476 -34.89 -53.38 14.99
C ASP A 476 -34.77 -54.80 15.55
N TYR A 477 -35.34 -55.00 16.73
CA TYR A 477 -35.46 -56.34 17.34
C TYR A 477 -36.46 -57.19 16.57
#